data_AF-A0A7L2B2T3-F1
#
_entry.id   AF-A0A7L2B2T3-F1
#
_cell.length_a   1.000
_cell.length_b   1.000
_cell.length_c   1.000
_cell.angle_alpha   90.00
_cell.angle_beta   90.00
_cell.angle_gamma   90.00
#
_symmetry.space_group_name_H-M   'P 1'
#
loop_
_entity.id
_entity.type
_entity.pdbx_description
1 polymer ?
#
loop_
_entity_poly.entity_id
_entity_poly.type
_entity_poly.pdbx_seq_one_letter_code
_entity_poly.pdbx_strand_id
1 'polypeptide(L)'
;TDSKHRRCGGDLKTRSTELGSALTGAPLATTTGKKSIVLSSETRKELAKQDRVTKEERRARIDERHKYLISTLADAIGLGEQQVEAAIIADDKFQLIDQFFTPNGLKKLLFFYQDVPQQKSNASLRSDGSRNSLLQKKLFIAMGSTENITGICVFFLRTSDKVITASNVSQEVNFGIFDCTNGNILQGLEFFLTQIMIPALKSQQNWGAVKEGLKNCQIQDFLYSVDKFVGTLSSSRQNIEDKIQLTKVDIDIYVSNLQSPSEYITAGNCYSKANTMKL
;
A
#
# COMPACT_ATOMS: atom_id res chain seq x y z
N THR A 1 -50.36 -3.97 16.79
CA THR A 1 -49.36 -4.88 16.21
C THR A 1 -48.00 -4.37 16.64
N ASP A 2 -47.58 -4.61 17.89
CA ASP A 2 -46.90 -5.84 18.37
C ASP A 2 -45.59 -6.07 17.56
N SER A 3 -44.37 -6.16 18.10
CA SER A 3 -43.98 -6.62 19.44
C SER A 3 -42.54 -6.21 19.84
N LYS A 4 -42.41 -6.00 21.17
CA LYS A 4 -41.42 -6.56 22.12
C LYS A 4 -39.94 -6.10 22.15
N HIS A 5 -39.61 -5.51 23.29
CA HIS A 5 -38.28 -5.31 23.85
C HIS A 5 -38.16 -6.03 25.22
N ARG A 6 -37.05 -6.76 25.36
CA ARG A 6 -36.12 -6.86 26.51
C ARG A 6 -36.57 -7.36 27.91
N ARG A 7 -35.74 -8.33 28.38
CA ARG A 7 -35.04 -8.45 29.70
C ARG A 7 -35.93 -8.77 30.92
N CYS A 8 -35.49 -9.42 32.00
CA CYS A 8 -34.19 -9.89 32.51
C CYS A 8 -34.46 -10.87 33.68
N GLY A 9 -33.48 -11.72 34.00
CA GLY A 9 -33.08 -12.03 35.39
C GLY A 9 -33.76 -13.18 36.14
N GLY A 10 -32.96 -14.02 36.81
CA GLY A 10 -33.40 -14.96 37.84
C GLY A 10 -32.39 -16.07 38.12
N ASP A 11 -31.85 -16.08 39.34
CA ASP A 11 -30.60 -16.69 39.79
C ASP A 11 -30.77 -18.05 40.52
N LEU A 12 -29.64 -18.80 40.59
CA LEU A 12 -29.22 -19.80 41.60
C LEU A 12 -30.14 -20.98 42.05
N LYS A 13 -29.64 -22.24 41.90
CA LYS A 13 -29.21 -23.08 43.05
C LYS A 13 -28.43 -24.37 42.66
N THR A 14 -27.34 -24.55 43.40
CA THR A 14 -26.35 -25.63 43.63
C THR A 14 -26.83 -27.10 43.80
N ARG A 15 -25.94 -28.07 43.48
CA ARG A 15 -25.36 -29.14 44.38
C ARG A 15 -24.58 -30.19 43.53
N SER A 16 -23.24 -30.19 43.48
CA SER A 16 -22.23 -30.87 44.32
C SER A 16 -22.36 -32.39 44.52
N THR A 17 -21.38 -33.14 44.00
CA THR A 17 -20.71 -34.27 44.70
C THR A 17 -19.25 -34.37 44.23
N GLU A 18 -18.32 -34.30 45.19
CA GLU A 18 -16.86 -34.46 45.07
C GLU A 18 -16.40 -35.91 45.26
N LEU A 19 -15.17 -36.20 44.80
CA LEU A 19 -14.09 -37.03 45.41
C LEU A 19 -13.05 -37.29 44.29
N GLY A 20 -11.85 -36.68 44.23
CA GLY A 20 -10.71 -36.76 45.17
C GLY A 20 -9.84 -37.99 44.81
N SER A 21 -8.53 -37.99 44.58
CA SER A 21 -7.45 -37.02 44.82
C SER A 21 -6.13 -37.52 44.15
N ALA A 22 -5.23 -36.58 43.80
CA ALA A 22 -3.74 -36.60 43.87
C ALA A 22 -2.91 -37.72 43.15
N LEU A 23 -1.70 -37.51 42.60
CA LEU A 23 -0.73 -36.41 42.45
C LEU A 23 0.42 -36.89 41.51
N THR A 24 1.35 -35.98 41.20
CA THR A 24 2.64 -36.11 40.47
C THR A 24 2.50 -35.86 38.96
N GLY A 25 3.21 -34.95 38.29
CA GLY A 25 4.46 -34.23 38.54
C GLY A 25 5.09 -34.04 37.15
N ALA A 26 5.19 -32.80 36.66
CA ALA A 26 5.74 -32.51 35.32
C ALA A 26 7.27 -32.76 35.25
N PRO A 27 7.86 -32.88 34.04
CA PRO A 27 8.34 -31.65 33.41
C PRO A 27 8.14 -31.54 31.89
N LEU A 28 8.33 -30.30 31.44
CA LEU A 28 8.29 -29.74 30.09
C LEU A 28 8.89 -30.62 28.97
N ALA A 29 8.21 -30.62 27.82
CA ALA A 29 8.85 -30.53 26.51
C ALA A 29 7.95 -29.77 25.52
N THR A 30 8.23 -28.48 25.37
CA THR A 30 7.75 -27.64 24.28
C THR A 30 8.42 -28.07 22.97
N THR A 31 7.65 -28.64 22.04
CA THR A 31 8.01 -28.67 20.62
C THR A 31 6.84 -28.14 19.80
N THR A 32 6.80 -26.81 19.63
CA THR A 32 6.01 -26.14 18.61
C THR A 32 6.65 -26.42 17.25
N GLY A 33 6.46 -27.64 16.75
CA GLY A 33 6.75 -27.98 15.38
C GLY A 33 5.85 -27.15 14.47
N LYS A 34 6.43 -26.21 13.73
CA LYS A 34 5.79 -25.60 12.56
C LYS A 34 5.47 -26.74 11.59
N LYS A 35 4.23 -27.23 11.63
CA LYS A 35 3.71 -28.16 10.62
C LYS A 35 3.67 -27.39 9.29
N SER A 36 4.73 -27.53 8.50
CA SER A 36 4.69 -27.22 7.08
C SER A 36 3.55 -28.05 6.50
N ILE A 37 2.44 -27.39 6.13
CA ILE A 37 1.38 -28.03 5.37
C ILE A 37 1.98 -28.34 4.00
N VAL A 38 2.52 -29.55 3.85
CA VAL A 38 2.89 -30.09 2.55
C VAL A 38 1.57 -30.40 1.85
N LEU A 39 1.11 -29.50 1.00
CA LEU A 39 -0.04 -29.73 0.13
C LEU A 39 0.19 -31.01 -0.68
N SER A 40 -0.81 -31.89 -0.73
CA SER A 40 -0.73 -33.13 -1.49
C SER A 40 -0.44 -32.82 -2.98
N SER A 41 0.17 -33.77 -3.69
CA SER A 41 0.44 -33.63 -5.13
C SER A 41 -0.86 -33.39 -5.92
N GLU A 42 -1.97 -33.95 -5.47
CA GLU A 42 -3.30 -33.76 -6.06
C GLU A 42 -3.82 -32.34 -5.82
N THR A 43 -3.75 -31.81 -4.59
CA THR A 43 -4.19 -30.44 -4.29
C THR A 43 -3.38 -29.40 -5.06
N ARG A 44 -2.08 -29.63 -5.26
CA ARG A 44 -1.24 -28.73 -6.08
C ARG A 44 -1.61 -28.77 -7.56
N LYS A 45 -1.92 -29.95 -8.10
CA LYS A 45 -2.38 -30.10 -9.49
C LYS A 45 -3.72 -29.40 -9.71
N GLU A 46 -4.65 -29.56 -8.76
CA GLU A 46 -5.97 -28.94 -8.87
C GLU A 46 -5.89 -27.42 -8.76
N LEU A 47 -5.09 -26.89 -7.82
CA LEU A 47 -4.87 -25.44 -7.71
C LEU A 47 -4.25 -24.86 -9.00
N ALA A 48 -3.24 -25.53 -9.55
CA ALA A 48 -2.63 -25.10 -10.81
C ALA A 48 -3.61 -25.14 -11.99
N LYS A 49 -4.53 -26.12 -12.01
CA LYS A 49 -5.60 -26.20 -13.02
C LYS A 49 -6.58 -25.04 -12.85
N GLN A 50 -7.00 -24.75 -11.63
CA GLN A 50 -7.91 -23.65 -11.33
C GLN A 50 -7.30 -22.28 -11.69
N ASP A 51 -6.01 -22.08 -11.42
CA ASP A 51 -5.29 -20.86 -11.81
C ASP A 51 -5.24 -20.69 -13.33
N ARG A 52 -5.09 -21.78 -14.10
CA ARG A 52 -5.10 -21.73 -15.57
C ARG A 52 -6.47 -21.37 -16.11
N VAL A 53 -7.52 -22.03 -15.61
CA VAL A 53 -8.91 -21.74 -16.00
C VAL A 53 -9.26 -20.27 -15.69
N THR A 54 -8.93 -19.80 -14.49
CA THR A 54 -9.19 -18.40 -14.08
C THR A 54 -8.52 -17.39 -15.02
N LYS A 55 -7.27 -17.66 -15.44
CA LYS A 55 -6.53 -16.81 -16.38
C LYS A 55 -7.14 -16.85 -17.78
N GLU A 56 -7.58 -18.01 -18.25
CA GLU A 56 -8.25 -18.16 -19.56
C GLU A 56 -9.60 -17.44 -19.59
N GLU A 57 -10.40 -17.55 -18.53
CA GLU A 57 -11.66 -16.79 -18.40
C GLU A 57 -11.43 -15.28 -18.38
N ARG A 58 -10.38 -14.82 -17.69
CA ARG A 58 -9.99 -13.39 -17.68
C ARG A 58 -9.53 -12.92 -19.05
N ARG A 59 -8.75 -13.72 -19.79
CA ARG A 59 -8.36 -13.44 -21.18
C ARG A 59 -9.59 -13.27 -22.08
N ALA A 60 -10.58 -14.14 -21.93
CA ALA A 60 -11.82 -14.05 -22.71
C ALA A 60 -12.65 -12.78 -22.41
N ARG A 61 -12.43 -12.13 -21.27
CA ARG A 61 -13.11 -10.87 -20.89
C ARG A 61 -12.39 -9.60 -21.35
N ILE A 62 -11.15 -9.71 -21.82
CA ILE A 62 -10.41 -8.55 -22.33
C ILE A 62 -11.12 -8.00 -23.57
N ASP A 63 -11.64 -6.78 -23.43
CA ASP A 63 -12.29 -6.02 -24.49
C ASP A 63 -11.51 -4.71 -24.78
N GLU A 64 -12.05 -3.88 -25.66
CA GLU A 64 -11.41 -2.60 -26.05
C GLU A 64 -11.17 -1.64 -24.87
N ARG A 65 -11.98 -1.72 -23.80
CA ARG A 65 -11.78 -0.88 -22.60
C ARG A 65 -10.55 -1.35 -21.84
N HIS A 66 -10.38 -2.66 -21.70
CA HIS A 66 -9.18 -3.24 -21.08
C HIS A 66 -7.94 -2.93 -21.90
N LYS A 67 -8.02 -3.07 -23.24
CA LYS A 67 -6.92 -2.75 -24.15
C LYS A 67 -6.49 -1.29 -24.04
N TYR A 68 -7.44 -0.36 -23.92
CA TYR A 68 -7.13 1.05 -23.67
C TYR A 68 -6.30 1.25 -22.40
N LEU A 69 -6.70 0.62 -21.28
CA LEU A 69 -5.93 0.68 -20.03
C LEU A 69 -4.56 0.02 -20.17
N ILE A 70 -4.48 -1.14 -20.82
CA ILE A 70 -3.24 -1.90 -21.06
C ILE A 70 -2.24 -1.10 -21.89
N SER A 71 -2.69 -0.49 -22.98
CA SER A 71 -1.86 0.32 -23.88
C SER A 71 -1.33 1.56 -23.14
N THR A 72 -2.21 2.27 -22.44
CA THR A 72 -1.82 3.42 -21.61
C THR A 72 -0.81 3.03 -20.52
N LEU A 73 -1.02 1.87 -19.87
CA LEU A 73 -0.08 1.34 -18.88
C LEU A 73 1.27 1.01 -19.52
N ALA A 74 1.27 0.25 -20.62
CA ALA A 74 2.47 -0.14 -21.35
C ALA A 74 3.35 1.07 -21.70
N ASP A 75 2.74 2.12 -22.25
CA ASP A 75 3.42 3.39 -22.56
C ASP A 75 3.93 4.09 -21.30
N ALA A 76 3.13 4.13 -20.22
CA ALA A 76 3.47 4.81 -18.98
C ALA A 76 4.67 4.21 -18.25
N ILE A 77 4.84 2.88 -18.28
CA ILE A 77 5.92 2.17 -17.56
C ILE A 77 7.00 1.57 -18.48
N GLY A 78 6.86 1.73 -19.80
CA GLY A 78 7.81 1.25 -20.79
C GLY A 78 7.88 -0.28 -20.91
N LEU A 79 6.75 -0.98 -20.72
CA LEU A 79 6.65 -2.43 -20.90
C LEU A 79 5.86 -2.76 -22.17
N GLY A 80 6.05 -3.97 -22.72
CA GLY A 80 5.24 -4.42 -23.84
C GLY A 80 3.79 -4.72 -23.42
N GLU A 81 2.82 -4.41 -24.27
CA GLU A 81 1.38 -4.64 -23.98
C GLU A 81 1.09 -6.10 -23.57
N GLN A 82 1.71 -7.08 -24.22
CA GLN A 82 1.56 -8.49 -23.87
C GLN A 82 2.03 -8.81 -22.44
N GLN A 83 3.09 -8.14 -21.98
CA GLN A 83 3.61 -8.31 -20.63
C GLN A 83 2.68 -7.67 -19.60
N VAL A 84 2.15 -6.48 -19.91
CA VAL A 84 1.17 -5.77 -19.07
C VAL A 84 -0.13 -6.56 -18.96
N GLU A 85 -0.66 -7.03 -20.09
CA GLU A 85 -1.87 -7.87 -20.13
C GLU A 85 -1.68 -9.13 -19.28
N ALA A 86 -0.56 -9.85 -19.47
CA ALA A 86 -0.27 -11.06 -18.69
C ALA A 86 -0.18 -10.78 -17.18
N ALA A 87 0.42 -9.65 -16.78
CA ALA A 87 0.51 -9.24 -15.39
C ALA A 87 -0.87 -8.92 -14.80
N ILE A 88 -1.70 -8.15 -15.51
CA ILE A 88 -3.06 -7.79 -15.10
C ILE A 88 -3.94 -9.04 -14.95
N ILE A 89 -3.90 -9.94 -15.92
CA ILE A 89 -4.70 -11.18 -15.91
C ILE A 89 -4.30 -12.09 -14.75
N ALA A 90 -3.02 -12.11 -14.39
CA ALA A 90 -2.50 -12.87 -13.27
C ALA A 90 -2.79 -12.24 -11.90
N ASP A 91 -3.23 -10.98 -11.85
CA ASP A 91 -3.47 -10.23 -10.61
C ASP A 91 -4.74 -10.71 -9.90
N ASP A 92 -4.70 -10.90 -8.59
CA ASP A 92 -5.84 -11.35 -7.78
C ASP A 92 -6.99 -10.32 -7.77
N LYS A 93 -6.66 -9.04 -7.94
CA LYS A 93 -7.58 -7.89 -7.93
C LYS A 93 -8.10 -7.50 -9.32
N PHE A 94 -7.98 -8.39 -10.32
CA PHE A 94 -8.49 -8.17 -11.69
C PHE A 94 -9.94 -7.61 -11.72
N GLN A 95 -10.81 -8.10 -10.83
CA GLN A 95 -12.22 -7.70 -10.76
C GLN A 95 -12.44 -6.20 -10.48
N LEU A 96 -11.44 -5.49 -9.95
CA LEU A 96 -11.54 -4.03 -9.76
C LEU A 96 -11.61 -3.28 -11.09
N ILE A 97 -11.07 -3.85 -12.17
CA ILE A 97 -11.17 -3.27 -13.52
C ILE A 97 -12.63 -3.31 -13.98
N ASP A 98 -13.30 -4.45 -13.82
CA ASP A 98 -14.71 -4.59 -14.16
C ASP A 98 -15.58 -3.62 -13.34
N GLN A 99 -15.31 -3.51 -12.03
CA GLN A 99 -16.00 -2.55 -11.14
C GLN A 99 -15.71 -1.08 -11.47
N PHE A 100 -14.57 -0.77 -12.08
CA PHE A 100 -14.27 0.58 -12.55
C PHE A 100 -15.17 0.95 -13.74
N PHE A 101 -15.51 -0.02 -14.60
CA PHE A 101 -16.32 0.23 -15.78
C PHE A 101 -17.83 0.30 -15.55
N THR A 102 -18.34 -0.23 -14.44
CA THR A 102 -19.79 -0.25 -14.16
C THR A 102 -20.38 1.16 -13.95
N PRO A 103 -21.70 1.33 -14.12
CA PRO A 103 -22.37 2.57 -13.68
C PRO A 103 -22.20 2.75 -12.16
N ASN A 104 -21.92 3.98 -11.72
CA ASN A 104 -21.54 4.28 -10.34
C ASN A 104 -20.37 3.41 -9.83
N GLY A 105 -19.46 3.03 -10.74
CA GLY A 105 -18.31 2.19 -10.45
C GLY A 105 -17.21 2.90 -9.64
N LEU A 106 -16.08 2.22 -9.48
CA LEU A 106 -14.92 2.77 -8.77
C LEU A 106 -14.46 4.09 -9.43
N LYS A 107 -14.24 5.13 -8.62
CA LYS A 107 -13.78 6.44 -9.12
C LYS A 107 -12.29 6.47 -9.48
N LYS A 108 -11.54 5.51 -8.94
CA LYS A 108 -10.11 5.36 -9.15
C LYS A 108 -9.72 3.91 -9.33
N LEU A 109 -8.71 3.67 -10.16
CA LEU A 109 -8.05 2.39 -10.32
C LEU A 109 -6.55 2.65 -10.28
N LEU A 110 -5.83 1.93 -9.43
CA LEU A 110 -4.40 2.15 -9.16
C LEU A 110 -3.57 0.94 -9.59
N PHE A 111 -2.45 1.20 -10.23
CA PHE A 111 -1.47 0.20 -10.65
C PHE A 111 -0.10 0.60 -10.15
N PHE A 112 0.57 -0.30 -9.44
CA PHE A 112 1.94 -0.09 -8.98
C PHE A 112 2.89 -0.94 -9.81
N TYR A 113 3.98 -0.30 -10.25
CA TYR A 113 5.10 -0.95 -10.89
C TYR A 113 6.36 -0.68 -10.08
N GLN A 114 6.72 -1.64 -9.23
CA GLN A 114 7.79 -1.48 -8.26
C GLN A 114 8.43 -2.82 -7.90
N ASP A 115 9.55 -2.75 -7.19
CA ASP A 115 10.25 -3.92 -6.68
C ASP A 115 9.47 -4.58 -5.54
N VAL A 116 9.17 -5.87 -5.70
CA VAL A 116 8.48 -6.68 -4.70
C VAL A 116 9.41 -7.80 -4.24
N PRO A 117 9.50 -8.08 -2.92
CA PRO A 117 10.26 -9.22 -2.42
C PRO A 117 9.71 -10.52 -3.00
N GLN A 118 10.55 -11.28 -3.72
CA GLN A 118 10.15 -12.56 -4.24
C GLN A 118 9.96 -13.53 -3.06
N GLN A 119 8.72 -13.97 -2.81
CA GLN A 119 8.50 -15.14 -1.96
C GLN A 119 9.16 -16.32 -2.67
N LYS A 120 10.14 -16.95 -2.01
CA LYS A 120 10.73 -18.20 -2.48
C LYS A 120 9.65 -19.28 -2.50
N SER A 121 8.91 -19.40 -3.61
CA SER A 121 8.18 -20.62 -3.90
C SER A 121 9.21 -21.73 -4.07
N ASN A 122 9.00 -22.88 -3.42
CA ASN A 122 9.95 -23.97 -3.21
C ASN A 122 10.42 -24.73 -4.49
N ALA A 123 10.56 -24.05 -5.63
CA ALA A 123 10.90 -24.64 -6.92
C ALA A 123 12.35 -24.40 -7.37
N SER A 124 13.20 -23.76 -6.58
CA SER A 124 14.63 -23.64 -6.89
C SER A 124 15.50 -23.90 -5.67
N LEU A 125 15.74 -25.18 -5.39
CA LEU A 125 16.92 -25.64 -4.67
C LEU A 125 18.12 -25.57 -5.63
N ARG A 126 18.59 -24.37 -5.95
CA ARG A 126 19.96 -24.19 -6.44
C ARG A 126 20.63 -23.22 -5.48
N SER A 127 21.53 -23.80 -4.70
CA SER A 127 22.42 -23.15 -3.76
C SER A 127 23.35 -22.20 -4.53
N ASP A 128 23.25 -20.91 -4.24
CA ASP A 128 24.44 -20.08 -4.14
C ASP A 128 24.21 -19.01 -3.05
N GLY A 129 25.25 -18.76 -2.26
CA GLY A 129 25.23 -18.09 -0.97
C GLY A 129 24.99 -16.58 -0.99
N SER A 130 24.15 -16.07 -1.91
CA SER A 130 23.78 -14.66 -1.93
C SER A 130 22.52 -14.41 -1.10
N ARG A 131 22.68 -13.74 0.03
CA ARG A 131 21.62 -13.28 0.95
C ARG A 131 20.77 -12.13 0.39
N ASN A 132 20.87 -11.82 -0.90
CA ASN A 132 20.04 -10.80 -1.52
C ASN A 132 18.65 -11.40 -1.74
N SER A 133 17.62 -10.87 -1.06
CA SER A 133 16.25 -11.06 -1.53
C SER A 133 16.23 -10.55 -2.98
N LEU A 134 16.05 -11.45 -3.95
CA LEU A 134 15.91 -11.03 -5.34
C LEU A 134 14.63 -10.22 -5.43
N LEU A 135 14.79 -8.90 -5.42
CA LEU A 135 13.70 -7.97 -5.68
C LEU A 135 13.35 -8.11 -7.16
N GLN A 136 12.06 -8.26 -7.45
CA GLN A 136 11.57 -8.34 -8.81
C GLN A 136 10.60 -7.19 -9.06
N LYS A 137 10.85 -6.42 -10.12
CA LYS A 137 9.87 -5.45 -10.62
C LYS A 137 8.58 -6.17 -11.02
N LYS A 138 7.48 -5.78 -10.40
CA LYS A 138 6.16 -6.36 -10.63
C LYS A 138 5.13 -5.26 -10.85
N LEU A 139 4.29 -5.46 -11.87
CA LEU A 139 3.06 -4.71 -12.06
C LEU A 139 1.92 -5.41 -11.31
N PHE A 140 1.17 -4.68 -10.50
CA PHE A 140 -0.01 -5.19 -9.81
C PHE A 140 -1.05 -4.10 -9.55
N ILE A 141 -2.30 -4.50 -9.34
CA ILE A 141 -3.42 -3.60 -9.02
C ILE A 141 -3.38 -3.31 -7.51
N ALA A 142 -3.45 -2.05 -7.12
CA ALA A 142 -3.41 -1.62 -5.72
C ALA A 142 -4.78 -1.09 -5.24
N MET A 143 -5.10 -1.36 -3.97
CA MET A 143 -6.27 -0.76 -3.32
C MET A 143 -5.96 0.65 -2.79
N GLY A 144 -4.67 0.93 -2.52
CA GLY A 144 -4.16 2.24 -2.10
C GLY A 144 -4.37 2.54 -0.62
N SER A 145 -4.70 1.53 0.19
CA SER A 145 -4.89 1.64 1.64
C SER A 145 -3.95 0.77 2.46
N THR A 146 -3.39 -0.30 1.87
CA THR A 146 -2.56 -1.28 2.59
C THR A 146 -1.18 -1.44 1.97
N GLU A 147 -1.00 -1.05 0.71
CA GLU A 147 0.24 -1.24 -0.02
C GLU A 147 1.15 -0.02 0.05
N ASN A 148 2.41 -0.22 0.45
CA ASN A 148 3.43 0.82 0.38
C ASN A 148 3.84 1.03 -1.08
N ILE A 149 3.88 2.29 -1.49
CA ILE A 149 4.32 2.70 -2.81
C ILE A 149 5.80 3.07 -2.79
N THR A 150 6.61 2.44 -3.64
CA THR A 150 8.07 2.65 -3.71
C THR A 150 8.62 2.77 -5.12
N GLY A 151 7.77 2.62 -6.14
CA GLY A 151 8.14 2.78 -7.54
C GLY A 151 7.15 3.66 -8.27
N ILE A 152 6.73 3.25 -9.47
CA ILE A 152 5.81 4.02 -10.29
C ILE A 152 4.36 3.67 -9.93
N CYS A 153 3.52 4.68 -9.74
CA CYS A 153 2.07 4.55 -9.69
C CYS A 153 1.45 5.12 -10.95
N VAL A 154 0.69 4.30 -11.65
CA VAL A 154 -0.21 4.72 -12.70
C VAL A 154 -1.62 4.64 -12.15
N PHE A 155 -2.39 5.70 -12.31
CA PHE A 155 -3.75 5.77 -11.83
C PHE A 155 -4.71 6.20 -12.93
N PHE A 156 -5.90 5.63 -12.92
CA PHE A 156 -7.01 6.00 -13.79
C PHE A 156 -8.12 6.57 -12.93
N LEU A 157 -8.65 7.73 -13.33
CA LEU A 157 -9.72 8.44 -12.66
C LEU A 157 -10.89 8.64 -13.60
N ARG A 158 -12.09 8.52 -13.06
CA ARG A 158 -13.32 8.92 -13.73
C ARG A 158 -14.08 9.91 -12.87
N THR A 159 -14.54 10.99 -13.47
CA THR A 159 -15.29 12.04 -12.77
C THR A 159 -16.80 11.79 -12.82
N SER A 160 -17.29 11.11 -13.86
CA SER A 160 -18.71 10.81 -14.04
C SER A 160 -19.12 9.46 -13.43
N ASP A 161 -20.44 9.27 -13.24
CA ASP A 161 -21.07 8.01 -12.83
C ASP A 161 -21.59 7.15 -14.00
N LYS A 162 -21.36 7.59 -15.24
CA LYS A 162 -21.80 6.88 -16.45
C LYS A 162 -21.06 5.56 -16.63
N VAL A 163 -21.72 4.54 -17.16
CA VAL A 163 -21.01 3.30 -17.54
C VAL A 163 -19.86 3.62 -18.51
N ILE A 164 -18.70 2.98 -18.30
CA ILE A 164 -17.58 3.07 -19.24
C ILE A 164 -17.76 2.00 -20.31
N THR A 165 -17.87 2.45 -21.55
CA THR A 165 -18.02 1.65 -22.76
C THR A 165 -16.77 1.77 -23.62
N ALA A 166 -16.60 0.86 -24.58
CA ALA A 166 -15.51 0.95 -25.55
C ALA A 166 -15.49 2.28 -26.33
N SER A 167 -16.66 2.89 -26.53
CA SER A 167 -16.81 4.15 -27.27
C SER A 167 -16.50 5.40 -26.46
N ASN A 168 -16.55 5.36 -25.12
CA ASN A 168 -16.37 6.54 -24.27
C ASN A 168 -15.13 6.48 -23.38
N VAL A 169 -14.40 5.36 -23.34
CA VAL A 169 -13.30 5.13 -22.39
C VAL A 169 -12.24 6.23 -22.45
N SER A 170 -11.87 6.71 -23.64
CA SER A 170 -10.89 7.78 -23.80
C SER A 170 -11.38 9.17 -23.37
N GLN A 171 -12.69 9.37 -23.28
CA GLN A 171 -13.31 10.64 -22.88
C GLN A 171 -13.64 10.65 -21.38
N GLU A 172 -14.07 9.50 -20.84
CA GLU A 172 -14.54 9.38 -19.46
C GLU A 172 -13.40 9.03 -18.48
N VAL A 173 -12.29 8.47 -18.98
CA VAL A 173 -11.15 8.06 -18.17
C VAL A 173 -9.97 8.99 -18.36
N ASN A 174 -9.59 9.65 -17.26
CA ASN A 174 -8.34 10.38 -17.14
C ASN A 174 -7.28 9.44 -16.58
N PHE A 175 -6.03 9.60 -16.98
CA PHE A 175 -4.91 8.85 -16.40
C PHE A 175 -3.85 9.82 -15.88
N GLY A 176 -3.03 9.32 -14.96
CA GLY A 176 -1.86 10.04 -14.49
C GLY A 176 -0.82 9.08 -13.96
N ILE A 177 0.41 9.59 -13.88
CA ILE A 177 1.59 8.84 -13.47
C ILE A 177 2.27 9.62 -12.35
N PHE A 178 2.61 8.94 -11.27
CA PHE A 178 3.51 9.43 -10.23
C PHE A 178 4.70 8.50 -10.12
N ASP A 179 5.90 9.06 -10.27
CA ASP A 179 7.13 8.38 -9.89
C ASP A 179 7.38 8.62 -8.40
N CYS A 180 7.22 7.56 -7.61
CA CYS A 180 7.42 7.58 -6.17
C CYS A 180 8.73 6.88 -5.77
N THR A 181 9.60 6.57 -6.74
CA THR A 181 10.91 5.99 -6.49
C THR A 181 11.69 6.89 -5.53
N ASN A 182 12.44 6.29 -4.61
CA ASN A 182 13.22 6.99 -3.59
C ASN A 182 12.40 7.90 -2.64
N GLY A 183 11.08 7.67 -2.52
CA GLY A 183 10.23 8.49 -1.65
C GLY A 183 9.79 9.81 -2.26
N ASN A 184 9.97 9.98 -3.57
CA ASN A 184 9.73 11.23 -4.29
C ASN A 184 8.26 11.59 -4.52
N ILE A 185 7.30 10.93 -3.86
CA ILE A 185 5.87 11.22 -4.06
C ILE A 185 5.53 12.69 -3.76
N LEU A 186 6.11 13.26 -2.69
CA LEU A 186 5.88 14.67 -2.35
C LEU A 186 6.49 15.61 -3.39
N GLN A 187 7.65 15.26 -3.93
CA GLN A 187 8.29 16.00 -5.02
C GLN A 187 7.47 15.93 -6.30
N GLY A 188 6.96 14.75 -6.66
CA GLY A 188 6.09 14.56 -7.82
C GLY A 188 4.79 15.36 -7.70
N LEU A 189 4.18 15.38 -6.50
CA LEU A 189 2.98 16.18 -6.24
C LEU A 189 3.27 17.69 -6.27
N GLU A 190 4.37 18.13 -5.66
CA GLU A 190 4.85 19.52 -5.71
C GLU A 190 5.03 19.97 -7.16
N PHE A 191 5.73 19.17 -7.98
CA PHE A 191 5.93 19.42 -9.39
C PHE A 191 4.60 19.49 -10.15
N PHE A 192 3.72 18.50 -9.98
CA PHE A 192 2.43 18.45 -10.64
C PHE A 192 1.58 19.70 -10.33
N LEU A 193 1.52 20.10 -9.06
CA LEU A 193 0.75 21.27 -8.66
C LEU A 193 1.34 22.56 -9.22
N THR A 194 2.67 22.73 -9.11
CA THR A 194 3.37 23.96 -9.52
C THR A 194 3.41 24.14 -11.03
N GLN A 195 3.71 23.07 -11.77
CA GLN A 195 4.01 23.15 -13.20
C GLN A 195 2.78 22.89 -14.08
N ILE A 196 1.79 22.16 -13.57
CA ILE A 196 0.64 21.74 -14.38
C ILE A 196 -0.65 22.37 -13.84
N MET A 197 -1.02 22.07 -12.59
CA MET A 197 -2.34 22.45 -12.07
C MET A 197 -2.51 23.96 -11.84
N ILE A 198 -1.55 24.62 -11.17
CA ILE A 198 -1.65 26.05 -10.90
C ILE A 198 -1.69 26.86 -12.19
N PRO A 199 -0.81 26.64 -13.19
CA PRO A 199 -0.91 27.29 -14.48
C PRO A 199 -2.25 27.02 -15.18
N ALA A 200 -2.73 25.77 -15.17
CA ALA A 200 -4.02 25.42 -15.77
C ALA A 200 -5.17 26.19 -15.10
N LEU A 201 -5.22 26.22 -13.76
CA LEU A 201 -6.21 26.96 -12.98
C LEU A 201 -6.13 28.46 -13.27
N LYS A 202 -4.92 29.04 -13.34
CA LYS A 202 -4.73 30.47 -13.68
C LYS A 202 -5.11 30.79 -15.13
N SER A 203 -5.06 29.82 -16.04
CA SER A 203 -5.49 30.00 -17.43
C SER A 203 -6.99 29.81 -17.64
N GLN A 204 -7.69 29.30 -16.63
CA GLN A 204 -9.11 28.95 -16.71
C GLN A 204 -9.98 30.20 -16.94
N GLN A 205 -10.74 30.19 -18.02
CA GLN A 205 -11.66 31.27 -18.38
C GLN A 205 -13.02 31.10 -17.73
N ASN A 206 -13.44 29.86 -17.48
CA ASN A 206 -14.76 29.54 -16.95
C ASN A 206 -14.66 28.98 -15.53
N TRP A 207 -15.14 29.76 -14.56
CA TRP A 207 -15.24 29.38 -13.15
C TRP A 207 -16.68 29.04 -12.74
N GLY A 208 -17.50 28.61 -13.70
CA GLY A 208 -18.88 28.21 -13.50
C GLY A 208 -19.78 29.39 -13.11
N ALA A 209 -20.31 29.35 -11.89
CA ALA A 209 -21.22 30.39 -11.39
C ALA A 209 -20.52 31.75 -11.17
N VAL A 210 -19.19 31.75 -11.02
CA VAL A 210 -18.42 32.98 -10.75
C VAL A 210 -17.99 33.62 -12.08
N LYS A 211 -18.79 34.56 -12.56
CA LYS A 211 -18.58 35.22 -13.86
C LYS A 211 -17.38 36.15 -13.91
N GLU A 212 -16.95 36.66 -12.75
CA GLU A 212 -15.79 37.55 -12.62
C GLU A 212 -14.45 36.81 -12.76
N GLY A 213 -14.47 35.48 -12.71
CA GLY A 213 -13.28 34.63 -12.82
C GLY A 213 -12.17 35.08 -11.87
N LEU A 214 -10.95 35.24 -12.40
CA LEU A 214 -9.79 35.67 -11.61
C LEU A 214 -9.94 37.05 -10.94
N LYS A 215 -10.88 37.90 -11.35
CA LYS A 215 -11.10 39.18 -10.66
C LYS A 215 -11.84 39.02 -9.33
N ASN A 216 -12.47 37.86 -9.12
CA ASN A 216 -13.19 37.57 -7.90
C ASN A 216 -12.22 37.25 -6.75
N CYS A 217 -12.43 37.89 -5.59
CA CYS A 217 -11.57 37.70 -4.43
C CYS A 217 -11.54 36.25 -3.93
N GLN A 218 -12.66 35.51 -4.00
CA GLN A 218 -12.72 34.13 -3.53
C GLN A 218 -11.87 33.20 -4.39
N ILE A 219 -11.79 33.46 -5.70
CA ILE A 219 -10.94 32.71 -6.63
C ILE A 219 -9.46 33.02 -6.35
N GLN A 220 -9.12 34.29 -6.08
CA GLN A 220 -7.77 34.68 -5.70
C GLN A 220 -7.34 34.05 -4.37
N ASP A 221 -8.22 34.04 -3.36
CA ASP A 221 -7.97 33.39 -2.06
C ASP A 221 -7.79 31.89 -2.20
N PHE A 222 -8.58 31.24 -3.06
CA PHE A 222 -8.43 29.82 -3.39
C PHE A 222 -7.06 29.55 -4.04
N LEU A 223 -6.68 30.30 -5.08
CA LEU A 223 -5.39 30.13 -5.74
C LEU A 223 -4.23 30.39 -4.79
N TYR A 224 -4.33 31.40 -3.93
CA TYR A 224 -3.36 31.66 -2.88
C TYR A 224 -3.27 30.50 -1.88
N SER A 225 -4.40 29.89 -1.51
CA SER A 225 -4.43 28.73 -0.63
C SER A 225 -3.75 27.51 -1.26
N VAL A 226 -3.94 27.29 -2.57
CA VAL A 226 -3.25 26.24 -3.32
C VAL A 226 -1.74 26.50 -3.40
N ASP A 227 -1.33 27.74 -3.66
CA ASP A 227 0.09 28.13 -3.68
C ASP A 227 0.76 27.93 -2.31
N LYS A 228 0.10 28.37 -1.24
CA LYS A 228 0.54 28.14 0.14
C LYS A 228 0.63 26.65 0.49
N PHE A 229 -0.30 25.84 0.00
CA PHE A 229 -0.26 24.38 0.17
C PHE A 229 0.99 23.77 -0.48
N VAL A 230 1.33 24.20 -1.70
CA VAL A 230 2.58 23.80 -2.37
C VAL A 230 3.81 24.22 -1.57
N GLY A 231 3.86 25.46 -1.06
CA GLY A 231 4.96 25.91 -0.20
C GLY A 231 5.11 25.09 1.09
N THR A 232 3.98 24.67 1.67
CA THR A 232 3.96 23.79 2.85
C THR A 232 4.47 22.38 2.50
N LEU A 233 4.10 21.84 1.33
CA LEU A 233 4.63 20.56 0.84
C LEU A 233 6.14 20.63 0.63
N SER A 234 6.64 21.69 0.00
CA SER A 234 8.07 21.90 -0.24
C SER A 234 8.86 21.93 1.07
N SER A 235 8.35 22.67 2.07
CA SER A 235 8.95 22.73 3.41
C SER A 235 8.92 21.36 4.11
N SER A 236 7.82 20.63 3.99
CA SER A 236 7.68 19.28 4.56
C SER A 236 8.64 18.29 3.92
N ARG A 237 8.84 18.37 2.60
CA ARG A 237 9.81 17.55 1.86
C ARG A 237 11.23 17.82 2.35
N GLN A 238 11.65 19.09 2.44
CA GLN A 238 12.96 19.46 2.95
C GLN A 238 13.19 18.94 4.38
N ASN A 239 12.20 19.09 5.26
CA ASN A 239 12.27 18.56 6.62
C ASN A 239 12.41 17.03 6.69
N ILE A 240 11.85 16.30 5.72
CA ILE A 240 11.97 14.84 5.63
C ILE A 240 13.33 14.43 5.05
N GLU A 241 13.87 15.19 4.11
CA GLU A 241 15.20 14.98 3.53
C GLU A 241 16.32 15.27 4.55
N ASP A 242 16.18 16.33 5.34
CA ASP A 242 17.13 16.74 6.39
C ASP A 242 17.05 15.87 7.67
N LYS A 243 16.40 14.71 7.59
CA LYS A 243 16.14 13.86 8.75
C LYS A 243 17.44 13.28 9.31
N ILE A 244 17.81 13.75 10.50
CA ILE A 244 18.84 13.16 11.35
C ILE A 244 18.43 11.71 11.66
N GLN A 245 19.10 10.75 11.04
CA GLN A 245 18.95 9.35 11.43
C GLN A 245 19.62 9.17 12.79
N LEU A 246 18.82 8.95 13.84
CA LEU A 246 19.36 8.56 15.14
C LEU A 246 19.91 7.13 15.01
N THR A 247 21.23 7.02 14.97
CA THR A 247 21.93 5.74 14.97
C THR A 247 21.53 4.95 16.21
N LYS A 248 21.07 3.71 16.03
CA LYS A 248 20.88 2.78 17.14
C LYS A 248 22.27 2.50 17.70
N VAL A 249 22.58 3.08 18.85
CA VAL A 249 23.81 2.78 19.58
C VAL A 249 23.73 1.32 20.00
N ASP A 250 24.70 0.52 19.57
CA ASP A 250 24.82 -0.86 20.02
C ASP A 250 25.34 -0.85 21.46
N ILE A 251 24.41 -0.93 22.40
CA ILE A 251 24.67 -0.83 23.83
C ILE A 251 25.63 -1.96 24.28
N ASP A 252 25.60 -3.11 23.60
CA ASP A 252 26.40 -4.27 23.97
C ASP A 252 27.92 -3.99 23.85
N ILE A 253 28.33 -3.16 22.89
CA ILE A 253 29.75 -2.76 22.73
C ILE A 253 30.20 -1.85 23.87
N TYR A 254 29.31 -1.02 24.41
CA TYR A 254 29.64 -0.10 25.50
C TYR A 254 29.53 -0.77 26.88
N VAL A 255 28.60 -1.73 27.05
CA VAL A 255 28.37 -2.42 28.32
C VAL A 255 29.35 -3.57 28.53
N SER A 256 29.79 -4.27 27.48
CA SER A 256 30.77 -5.37 27.58
C SER A 256 32.17 -4.92 28.04
N ASN A 257 32.47 -3.62 27.95
CA ASN A 257 33.74 -3.03 28.38
C ASN A 257 33.70 -2.47 29.82
N LEU A 258 32.56 -2.53 30.51
CA LEU A 258 32.42 -2.09 31.91
C LEU A 258 32.69 -3.28 32.85
N GLN A 259 33.88 -3.32 33.44
CA GLN A 259 34.35 -4.44 34.27
C GLN A 259 34.33 -4.11 35.76
N SER A 260 34.31 -2.82 36.14
CA SER A 260 34.31 -2.41 37.55
C SER A 260 33.02 -1.66 37.96
N PRO A 261 32.54 -1.81 39.21
CA PRO A 261 31.36 -1.07 39.70
C PRO A 261 31.46 0.46 39.54
N SER A 262 32.68 1.02 39.59
CA SER A 262 32.94 2.45 39.40
C SER A 262 32.73 2.92 37.95
N GLU A 263 32.95 2.04 36.97
CA GLU A 263 32.73 2.32 35.55
C GLU A 263 31.23 2.38 35.21
N TYR A 264 30.40 1.54 35.83
CA TYR A 264 28.94 1.60 35.70
C TYR A 264 28.38 2.95 36.20
N ILE A 265 28.89 3.45 37.32
CA ILE A 265 28.47 4.74 37.89
C ILE A 265 28.91 5.91 36.99
N THR A 266 30.11 5.83 36.42
CA THR A 266 30.66 6.87 35.53
C THR A 266 29.90 6.91 34.19
N ALA A 267 29.56 5.76 33.61
CA ALA A 267 28.76 5.67 32.40
C ALA A 267 27.34 6.25 32.60
N GLY A 268 26.70 5.98 33.73
CA GLY A 268 25.39 6.56 34.09
C GLY A 268 25.42 8.08 34.24
N ASN A 269 26.50 8.64 34.79
CA ASN A 269 26.67 10.09 34.94
C ASN A 269 27.00 10.81 33.61
N CYS A 270 27.69 10.16 32.67
CA CYS A 270 27.91 10.71 31.33
C CYS A 270 26.61 10.73 30.50
N TYR A 271 25.73 9.75 30.70
CA TYR A 271 24.43 9.70 30.01
C TYR A 271 23.50 10.85 30.43
N SER A 272 23.56 11.31 31.69
CA SER A 272 22.74 12.44 32.15
C SER A 272 23.20 13.78 31.58
N LYS A 273 24.52 13.98 31.40
CA LYS A 273 25.09 15.18 30.76
C LYS A 273 24.83 15.27 29.25
N ALA A 274 24.76 14.13 28.55
CA ALA A 274 24.51 14.11 27.11
C ALA A 274 23.08 14.56 26.75
N ASN A 275 22.10 14.34 27.63
CA ASN A 275 20.72 14.81 27.43
C ASN A 275 20.51 16.30 27.74
N THR A 276 21.49 16.98 28.35
CA THR A 276 21.41 18.44 28.62
C THR A 276 22.04 19.29 27.50
N MET A 277 22.76 18.69 26.55
CA MET A 277 23.43 19.38 25.43
C MET A 277 22.74 19.18 24.06
N LYS A 278 21.50 18.69 24.04
CA LYS A 278 20.65 18.62 22.83
C LYS A 278 19.26 19.22 23.09
N LEU A 279 19.25 20.50 23.46
CA LEU A 279 18.10 21.40 23.32
C LEU A 279 18.55 22.58 22.46
#